data_AF-A0A316UGR5-F1
#
_entry.id   AF-A0A316UGR5-F1
#
_cell.length_a   1.000
_cell.length_b   1.000
_cell.length_c   1.000
_cell.angle_alpha   90.00
_cell.angle_beta   90.00
_cell.angle_gamma   90.00
#
_symmetry.space_group_name_H-M   'P 1'
#
loop_
_entity.id
_entity.type
_entity.pdbx_description
1 polymer ?
#
loop_
_entity_poly.entity_id
_entity_poly.type
_entity_poly.pdbx_seq_one_letter_code
_entity_poly.pdbx_strand_id
1 'polypeptide(L)'
;MYNAPLRVLKRLSLRDLPGSREHNLLFALSNAAMRGSEGKTGRGPGQHVGPMLRSDAACSQTSEVYASSSLFWLNASYTTHQHNRHMRLAIAYVLVAALMVQADHYTCNWQDQGVLSPATYGYELYCRASAKFLNTTNAEYYCPAGPGYILKVADYGFLAPETLEIRSPCAKNGFANDCSWLYWGVCDAPSDQKSADPFHCKYLGRHDDCSWPTKFAAGTEPATLDIWRKK
;
A
#
# COMPACT_ATOMS: atom_id res chain seq x y z
N MET A 1 -18.43 -56.85 -18.82
CA MET A 1 -19.35 -56.08 -19.69
C MET A 1 -20.35 -55.38 -18.79
N TYR A 2 -20.17 -54.07 -18.55
CA TYR A 2 -21.05 -53.28 -17.68
C TYR A 2 -21.86 -52.32 -18.55
N ASN A 3 -23.19 -52.49 -18.52
CA ASN A 3 -24.15 -51.61 -19.17
C ASN A 3 -24.36 -50.35 -18.32
N ALA A 4 -24.08 -49.18 -18.90
CA ALA A 4 -24.45 -47.89 -18.30
C ALA A 4 -25.85 -47.45 -18.79
N PRO A 5 -26.71 -46.88 -17.93
CA PRO A 5 -28.04 -46.43 -18.34
C PRO A 5 -27.99 -45.03 -18.98
N LEU A 6 -28.70 -44.89 -20.11
CA LEU A 6 -28.98 -43.64 -20.81
C LEU A 6 -29.69 -42.63 -19.89
N ARG A 7 -29.11 -41.44 -19.74
CA ARG A 7 -29.81 -40.28 -19.15
C ARG A 7 -30.68 -39.60 -20.21
N VAL A 8 -31.96 -39.45 -19.88
CA VAL A 8 -32.97 -38.72 -20.63
C VAL A 8 -32.66 -37.22 -20.59
N LEU A 9 -32.30 -36.64 -21.74
CA LEU A 9 -32.20 -35.20 -21.93
C LEU A 9 -33.62 -34.60 -21.98
N LYS A 10 -34.01 -33.92 -20.91
CA LYS A 10 -35.23 -33.11 -20.85
C LYS A 10 -34.98 -31.82 -21.65
N ARG A 11 -35.65 -31.66 -22.81
CA ARG A 11 -35.74 -30.39 -23.54
C ARG A 11 -36.42 -29.35 -22.64
N LEU A 12 -35.68 -28.32 -22.23
CA LEU A 12 -36.29 -27.12 -21.66
C LEU A 12 -36.88 -26.29 -22.81
N SER A 13 -38.19 -26.09 -22.74
CA SER A 13 -38.98 -25.29 -23.67
C SER A 13 -38.79 -23.82 -23.35
N LEU A 14 -38.34 -23.06 -24.35
CA LEU A 14 -37.96 -21.64 -24.27
C LEU A 14 -39.18 -20.75 -24.53
N ARG A 15 -40.30 -20.98 -23.82
CA ARG A 15 -41.59 -20.33 -24.11
C ARG A 15 -42.40 -19.88 -22.88
N ASP A 16 -41.76 -19.56 -21.76
CA ASP A 16 -42.47 -18.98 -20.60
C ASP A 16 -41.64 -17.88 -19.91
N LEU A 17 -41.42 -16.75 -20.58
CA LEU A 17 -41.03 -15.50 -19.92
C LEU A 17 -41.87 -14.33 -20.45
N PRO A 18 -42.81 -13.79 -19.64
CA PRO A 18 -43.46 -12.52 -19.91
C PRO A 18 -42.66 -11.38 -19.26
N GLY A 19 -42.43 -10.29 -20.00
CA GLY A 19 -41.94 -9.04 -19.43
C GLY A 19 -40.85 -8.37 -20.24
N SER A 20 -41.22 -7.82 -21.38
CA SER A 20 -40.42 -6.87 -22.14
C SER A 20 -40.18 -5.59 -21.33
N ARG A 21 -38.92 -5.24 -21.13
CA ARG A 21 -38.47 -3.85 -21.17
C ARG A 21 -37.18 -3.81 -21.96
N GLU A 22 -37.35 -3.57 -23.25
CA GLU A 22 -36.34 -3.05 -24.15
C GLU A 22 -35.79 -1.76 -23.55
N HIS A 23 -34.51 -1.71 -23.25
CA HIS A 23 -33.65 -0.52 -23.22
C HIS A 23 -32.28 -1.03 -22.72
N ASN A 24 -31.43 -1.45 -23.66
CA ASN A 24 -29.95 -1.43 -23.62
C ASN A 24 -29.38 -2.41 -24.65
N LEU A 25 -29.64 -2.11 -25.92
CA LEU A 25 -28.99 -2.73 -27.08
C LEU A 25 -28.18 -1.63 -27.79
N LEU A 26 -27.17 -1.09 -27.10
CA LEU A 26 -26.25 -0.11 -27.66
C LEU A 26 -24.94 0.00 -26.84
N PHE A 27 -24.32 -1.12 -26.45
CA PHE A 27 -22.93 -1.10 -25.94
C PHE A 27 -22.19 -2.44 -26.15
N ALA A 28 -22.47 -3.14 -27.25
CA ALA A 28 -21.79 -4.40 -27.58
C ALA A 28 -21.30 -4.43 -29.03
N LEU A 29 -20.64 -3.37 -29.50
CA LEU A 29 -19.82 -3.40 -30.73
C LEU A 29 -18.71 -2.34 -30.63
N SER A 30 -17.59 -2.66 -30.01
CA SER A 30 -16.29 -2.00 -30.22
C SER A 30 -15.16 -2.89 -29.72
N ASN A 31 -14.99 -4.04 -30.35
CA ASN A 31 -13.77 -4.85 -30.28
C ASN A 31 -13.66 -5.68 -31.56
N ALA A 32 -13.23 -5.05 -32.65
CA ALA A 32 -12.58 -5.68 -33.80
C ALA A 32 -12.22 -4.61 -34.84
N ALA A 33 -11.00 -4.09 -34.79
CA ALA A 33 -10.18 -3.74 -35.97
C ALA A 33 -9.00 -2.87 -35.53
N MET A 34 -7.80 -3.40 -35.72
CA MET A 34 -6.61 -2.74 -36.29
C MET A 34 -5.36 -3.46 -35.78
N ARG A 35 -5.10 -4.58 -36.47
CA ARG A 35 -3.75 -5.08 -36.70
C ARG A 35 -2.93 -4.02 -37.42
N GLY A 36 -1.65 -3.97 -37.11
CA GLY A 36 -0.61 -3.68 -38.11
C GLY A 36 -0.02 -2.29 -38.06
N SER A 37 1.17 -2.18 -37.48
CA SER A 37 2.27 -1.43 -38.10
C SER A 37 3.57 -1.80 -37.39
N GLU A 38 4.36 -2.66 -38.04
CA GLU A 38 5.77 -2.91 -37.73
C GLU A 38 6.55 -1.59 -37.82
N GLY A 39 7.02 -1.10 -36.69
CA GLY A 39 7.91 0.06 -36.58
C GLY A 39 9.34 -0.38 -36.33
N LYS A 40 10.08 -0.54 -37.43
CA LYS A 40 11.52 -0.80 -37.51
C LYS A 40 12.36 0.34 -36.92
N THR A 41 13.58 -0.03 -36.52
CA THR A 41 14.83 0.75 -36.43
C THR A 41 15.03 1.75 -35.28
N GLY A 42 16.11 1.53 -34.53
CA GLY A 42 16.63 2.50 -33.56
C GLY A 42 17.82 1.97 -32.75
N ARG A 43 18.80 1.37 -33.43
CA ARG A 43 20.07 0.96 -32.82
C ARG A 43 20.91 2.23 -32.61
N GLY A 44 21.22 2.57 -31.36
CA GLY A 44 22.12 3.68 -31.01
C GLY A 44 23.00 3.33 -29.81
N PRO A 45 24.28 2.96 -30.01
CA PRO A 45 25.24 2.82 -28.94
C PRO A 45 25.86 4.19 -28.65
N GLY A 46 25.32 4.90 -27.67
CA GLY A 46 25.90 6.14 -27.15
C GLY A 46 26.88 5.83 -26.03
N GLN A 47 28.15 5.63 -26.39
CA GLN A 47 29.28 5.76 -25.48
C GLN A 47 29.28 7.19 -24.90
N HIS A 48 29.36 7.32 -23.57
CA HIS A 48 30.04 8.46 -22.97
C HIS A 48 30.86 7.99 -21.78
N VAL A 49 32.13 7.76 -22.06
CA VAL A 49 33.22 7.65 -21.10
C VAL A 49 33.60 9.09 -20.74
N GLY A 50 33.34 9.50 -19.50
CA GLY A 50 33.78 10.78 -18.94
C GLY A 50 34.97 10.53 -18.00
N PRO A 51 36.14 11.17 -18.21
CA PRO A 51 37.31 11.00 -17.38
C PRO A 51 37.29 11.91 -16.15
N MET A 52 37.81 11.35 -15.05
CA MET A 52 38.93 11.89 -14.26
C MET A 52 38.88 13.38 -13.89
N LEU A 53 38.53 13.67 -12.63
CA LEU A 53 39.10 14.82 -11.91
C LEU A 53 39.62 14.36 -10.55
N ARG A 54 40.94 14.13 -10.53
CA ARG A 54 41.79 14.29 -9.35
C ARG A 54 41.72 15.75 -8.90
N SER A 55 41.63 15.97 -7.61
CA SER A 55 42.12 17.20 -6.99
C SER A 55 42.71 16.82 -5.65
N ASP A 56 43.99 16.49 -5.71
CA ASP A 56 44.91 16.42 -4.59
C ASP A 56 44.96 17.81 -3.94
N ALA A 57 44.31 17.96 -2.79
CA ALA A 57 44.48 19.14 -1.96
C ALA A 57 45.77 18.98 -1.14
N ALA A 58 46.71 19.88 -1.44
CA ALA A 58 48.06 19.92 -0.91
C ALA A 58 48.11 20.01 0.62
N CYS A 59 49.03 19.24 1.21
CA CYS A 59 49.59 19.50 2.51
C CYS A 59 50.35 20.84 2.47
N SER A 60 49.79 21.88 3.09
CA SER A 60 50.56 23.07 3.45
C SER A 60 51.14 22.83 4.85
N GLN A 61 52.44 22.55 4.87
CA GLN A 61 53.26 22.66 6.08
C GLN A 61 53.48 24.14 6.36
N THR A 62 52.80 24.68 7.37
CA THR A 62 53.19 25.96 7.96
C THR A 62 54.08 25.69 9.17
N SER A 63 55.23 26.34 9.13
CA SER A 63 56.31 26.31 10.09
C SER A 63 55.86 26.84 11.45
N GLU A 64 56.27 26.09 12.47
CA GLU A 64 56.15 26.41 13.89
C GLU A 64 56.89 27.71 14.21
N VAL A 65 56.18 28.72 14.71
CA VAL A 65 56.77 29.82 15.45
C VAL A 65 56.60 29.50 16.94
N TYR A 66 57.72 29.09 17.55
CA TYR A 66 57.86 28.95 19.00
C TYR A 66 57.70 30.33 19.66
N ALA A 67 56.52 30.60 20.21
CA ALA A 67 56.28 31.76 21.06
C ALA A 67 55.72 31.33 22.43
N SER A 68 56.58 31.49 23.44
CA SER A 68 56.28 31.70 24.86
C SER A 68 55.39 30.67 25.57
N SER A 69 56.06 29.73 26.24
CA SER A 69 55.58 28.53 26.93
C SER A 69 54.90 28.75 28.30
N SER A 70 54.42 29.95 28.62
CA SER A 70 54.07 30.26 30.03
C SER A 70 52.64 30.78 30.26
N LEU A 71 51.82 30.96 29.23
CA LEU A 71 50.42 31.40 29.36
C LEU A 71 49.38 30.44 28.76
N PHE A 72 49.81 29.33 28.14
CA PHE A 72 48.89 28.37 27.50
C PHE A 72 48.23 27.37 28.45
N TRP A 73 48.76 27.19 29.67
CA TRP A 73 48.22 26.21 30.63
C TRP A 73 46.96 26.66 31.38
N LEU A 74 46.57 27.93 31.30
CA LEU A 74 45.36 28.43 31.97
C LEU A 74 44.12 28.49 31.05
N ASN A 75 44.28 28.53 29.73
CA ASN A 75 43.15 28.53 28.79
C ASN A 75 42.72 27.13 28.30
N ALA A 76 43.61 26.13 28.33
CA ALA A 76 43.28 24.76 27.90
C ALA A 76 42.37 24.00 28.89
N SER A 77 42.40 24.39 30.17
CA SER A 77 41.57 23.78 31.21
C SER A 77 40.13 24.32 31.23
N TYR A 78 39.88 25.49 30.62
CA TYR A 78 38.55 26.10 30.57
C TYR A 78 37.70 25.59 29.39
N THR A 79 38.33 25.32 28.24
CA THR A 79 37.63 24.83 27.04
C THR A 79 37.19 23.38 27.19
N THR A 80 38.01 22.52 27.78
CA THR A 80 37.69 21.10 28.04
C THR A 80 36.48 20.92 28.96
N HIS A 81 36.29 21.80 29.94
CA HIS A 81 35.13 21.76 30.82
C HIS A 81 33.84 22.25 30.12
N GLN A 82 33.93 23.18 29.18
CA GLN A 82 32.76 23.61 28.39
C GLN A 82 32.30 22.54 27.40
N HIS A 83 33.21 21.86 26.70
CA HIS A 83 32.85 20.81 25.73
C HIS A 83 32.05 19.65 26.37
N ASN A 84 32.39 19.27 27.60
CA ASN A 84 31.69 18.21 28.33
C ASN A 84 30.24 18.57 28.71
N ARG A 85 29.95 19.85 28.95
CA ARG A 85 28.58 20.31 29.29
C ARG A 85 27.67 20.28 28.08
N HIS A 86 28.14 20.80 26.94
CA HIS A 86 27.36 20.79 25.71
C HIS A 86 27.11 19.37 25.19
N MET A 87 28.11 18.48 25.27
CA MET A 87 27.95 17.07 24.87
C MET A 87 26.91 16.35 25.73
N ARG A 88 26.89 16.55 27.05
CA ARG A 88 25.89 15.94 27.94
C ARG A 88 24.47 16.44 27.66
N LEU A 89 24.30 17.74 27.42
CA LEU A 89 22.99 18.30 27.07
C LEU A 89 22.50 17.81 25.70
N ALA A 90 23.39 17.70 24.71
CA ALA A 90 23.06 17.15 23.41
C ALA A 90 22.62 15.68 23.51
N ILE A 91 23.34 14.85 24.29
CA ILE A 91 22.97 13.46 24.54
C ILE A 91 21.61 13.37 25.24
N ALA A 92 21.39 14.17 26.29
CA ALA A 92 20.11 14.19 27.00
C ALA A 92 18.96 14.61 26.07
N TYR A 93 19.18 15.61 25.21
CA TYR A 93 18.19 16.04 24.23
C TYR A 93 17.86 14.94 23.22
N VAL A 94 18.88 14.26 22.68
CA VAL A 94 18.68 13.13 21.75
C VAL A 94 17.91 11.99 22.41
N LEU A 95 18.21 11.67 23.67
CA LEU A 95 17.48 10.63 24.41
C LEU A 95 16.02 11.02 24.66
N VAL A 96 15.75 12.27 25.07
CA VAL A 96 14.38 12.76 25.26
C VAL A 96 13.62 12.80 23.93
N ALA A 97 14.25 13.24 22.84
CA ALA A 97 13.64 13.24 21.52
C ALA A 97 13.34 11.82 21.01
N ALA A 98 14.24 10.86 21.26
CA ALA A 98 14.05 9.46 20.89
C ALA A 98 12.88 8.81 21.66
N LEU A 99 12.63 9.22 22.91
CA LEU A 99 11.47 8.76 23.69
C LEU A 99 10.14 9.35 23.19
N MET A 100 10.18 10.50 22.51
CA MET A 100 8.99 11.18 21.98
C MET A 100 8.63 10.76 20.55
N VAL A 101 9.47 9.98 19.88
CA VAL A 101 9.10 9.30 18.61
C VAL A 101 8.36 8.00 18.95
N GLN A 102 7.25 8.13 19.68
CA GLN A 102 6.14 7.24 19.44
C GLN A 102 5.54 7.75 18.13
N ALA A 103 6.00 7.20 17.02
CA ALA A 103 5.16 7.26 15.84
C ALA A 103 3.81 6.65 16.24
N ASP A 104 2.73 7.37 15.95
CA ASP A 104 1.34 6.92 16.12
C ASP A 104 1.09 5.73 15.17
N HIS A 105 1.84 4.65 15.36
CA HIS A 105 1.58 3.36 14.79
C HIS A 105 0.45 2.79 15.64
N TYR A 106 -0.79 3.13 15.27
CA TYR A 106 -1.96 2.49 15.84
C TYR A 106 -1.74 0.99 15.74
N THR A 107 -1.62 0.33 16.90
CA THR A 107 -1.45 -1.12 16.94
C THR A 107 -2.71 -1.74 16.37
N CYS A 108 -2.57 -2.45 15.27
CA CYS A 108 -3.72 -3.01 14.60
C CYS A 108 -4.35 -4.13 15.40
N ASN A 109 -5.50 -3.79 15.99
CA ASN A 109 -6.38 -4.75 16.59
C ASN A 109 -7.38 -5.16 15.53
N TRP A 110 -6.94 -6.05 14.63
CA TRP A 110 -7.85 -6.75 13.74
C TRP A 110 -8.92 -7.42 14.59
N GLN A 111 -10.15 -6.94 14.47
CA GLN A 111 -11.29 -7.53 15.17
C GLN A 111 -11.63 -8.84 14.47
N ASP A 112 -11.91 -9.87 15.24
CA ASP A 112 -12.41 -11.14 14.71
C ASP A 112 -13.94 -11.12 14.81
N GLN A 113 -14.62 -11.03 13.68
CA GLN A 113 -16.08 -11.20 13.61
C GLN A 113 -16.44 -12.65 13.27
N GLY A 114 -15.47 -13.50 12.91
CA GLY A 114 -15.64 -14.89 12.50
C GLY A 114 -15.33 -15.13 11.01
N VAL A 115 -15.66 -16.34 10.53
CA VAL A 115 -15.28 -16.85 9.20
C VAL A 115 -16.34 -16.70 8.12
N LEU A 116 -17.53 -16.21 8.46
CA LEU A 116 -18.63 -16.05 7.49
C LEU A 116 -18.49 -14.74 6.71
N SER A 117 -19.32 -14.55 5.69
CA SER A 117 -19.28 -13.30 4.93
C SER A 117 -19.59 -12.10 5.82
N PRO A 118 -18.98 -10.92 5.59
CA PRO A 118 -19.21 -9.72 6.41
C PRO A 118 -20.69 -9.33 6.52
N ALA A 119 -21.50 -9.62 5.49
CA ALA A 119 -22.94 -9.41 5.50
C ALA A 119 -23.63 -10.13 6.68
N THR A 120 -23.15 -11.31 7.08
CA THR A 120 -23.67 -12.07 8.22
C THR A 120 -23.48 -11.32 9.55
N TYR A 121 -22.48 -10.45 9.63
CA TYR A 121 -22.15 -9.64 10.80
C TYR A 121 -22.72 -8.22 10.74
N GLY A 122 -23.61 -7.95 9.78
CA GLY A 122 -24.27 -6.66 9.59
C GLY A 122 -23.41 -5.60 8.89
N TYR A 123 -22.39 -6.02 8.15
CA TYR A 123 -21.65 -5.12 7.27
C TYR A 123 -22.33 -4.97 5.92
N GLU A 124 -22.18 -3.80 5.31
CA GLU A 124 -22.61 -3.50 3.95
C GLU A 124 -21.40 -3.37 3.03
N LEU A 125 -21.48 -3.93 1.82
CA LEU A 125 -20.42 -3.80 0.83
C LEU A 125 -20.35 -2.33 0.39
N TYR A 126 -19.22 -1.68 0.65
CA TYR A 126 -18.96 -0.31 0.23
C TYR A 126 -18.49 -0.26 -1.22
N CYS A 127 -17.49 -1.06 -1.57
CA CYS A 127 -16.92 -1.13 -2.91
C CYS A 127 -16.07 -2.39 -3.10
N ARG A 128 -15.88 -2.77 -4.37
CA ARG A 128 -14.83 -3.70 -4.79
C ARG A 128 -13.67 -2.87 -5.35
N ALA A 129 -12.60 -2.76 -4.58
CA ALA A 129 -11.44 -1.96 -4.92
C ALA A 129 -10.55 -2.72 -5.91
N SER A 130 -10.30 -2.15 -7.09
CA SER A 130 -9.41 -2.75 -8.08
C SER A 130 -7.96 -2.32 -7.84
N ALA A 131 -7.03 -3.27 -7.99
CA ALA A 131 -5.60 -2.97 -7.96
C ALA A 131 -5.17 -2.19 -9.21
N LYS A 132 -4.42 -1.11 -9.02
CA LYS A 132 -3.64 -0.40 -10.02
C LYS A 132 -2.17 -0.69 -9.75
N PHE A 133 -1.61 -1.64 -10.50
CA PHE A 133 -0.19 -1.99 -10.41
C PHE A 133 0.66 -0.84 -10.95
N LEU A 134 1.57 -0.34 -10.12
CA LEU A 134 2.52 0.69 -10.52
C LEU A 134 3.82 0.07 -11.04
N ASN A 135 4.20 -1.09 -10.50
CA ASN A 135 5.33 -1.91 -10.92
C ASN A 135 5.11 -3.37 -10.40
N THR A 136 6.15 -4.20 -10.42
CA THR A 136 6.09 -5.61 -9.98
C THR A 136 6.04 -5.80 -8.46
N THR A 137 6.32 -4.77 -7.68
CA THR A 137 6.41 -4.80 -6.21
C THR A 137 5.41 -3.88 -5.52
N ASN A 138 4.65 -3.08 -6.28
CA ASN A 138 3.78 -2.04 -5.76
C ASN A 138 2.45 -1.97 -6.51
N ALA A 139 1.37 -1.90 -5.74
CA ALA A 139 0.03 -1.67 -6.25
C ALA A 139 -0.74 -0.72 -5.32
N GLU A 140 -1.72 -0.03 -5.88
CA GLU A 140 -2.66 0.80 -5.12
C GLU A 140 -4.09 0.36 -5.41
N TYR A 141 -4.94 0.31 -4.39
CA TYR A 141 -6.31 -0.17 -4.51
C TYR A 141 -7.29 0.99 -4.44
N TYR A 142 -8.18 1.08 -5.42
CA TYR A 142 -9.07 2.22 -5.56
C TYR A 142 -10.54 1.84 -5.57
N CYS A 143 -11.34 2.58 -4.81
CA CYS A 143 -12.80 2.54 -4.86
C CYS A 143 -13.38 3.72 -5.63
N PRO A 144 -14.48 3.52 -6.37
CA PRO A 144 -15.23 4.63 -6.95
C PRO A 144 -15.94 5.41 -5.84
N ALA A 145 -15.71 6.73 -5.79
CA ALA A 145 -16.31 7.64 -4.80
C ALA A 145 -17.36 8.60 -5.39
N GLY A 146 -17.74 8.40 -6.66
CA GLY A 146 -18.68 9.23 -7.40
C GLY A 146 -18.21 9.50 -8.83
N PRO A 147 -18.95 10.31 -9.61
CA PRO A 147 -18.58 10.63 -11.00
C PRO A 147 -17.21 11.30 -11.08
N GLY A 148 -16.21 10.57 -11.59
CA GLY A 148 -14.85 11.08 -11.78
C GLY A 148 -13.95 11.08 -10.53
N TYR A 149 -14.44 10.59 -9.38
CA TYR A 149 -13.66 10.53 -8.15
C TYR A 149 -13.27 9.08 -7.82
N ILE A 150 -11.98 8.85 -7.62
CA ILE A 150 -11.43 7.60 -7.12
C ILE A 150 -10.83 7.82 -5.74
N LEU A 151 -10.88 6.78 -4.93
CA LEU A 151 -10.46 6.85 -3.54
C LEU A 151 -9.53 5.68 -3.23
N LYS A 152 -8.29 5.99 -2.83
CA LYS A 152 -7.31 4.97 -2.50
C LYS A 152 -7.62 4.38 -1.12
N VAL A 153 -7.93 3.09 -1.05
CA VAL A 153 -8.33 2.40 0.19
C VAL A 153 -7.23 1.53 0.78
N ALA A 154 -6.29 1.09 -0.05
CA ALA A 154 -5.15 0.28 0.37
C ALA A 154 -3.98 0.49 -0.59
N ASP A 155 -2.79 0.11 -0.16
CA ASP A 155 -1.62 0.02 -1.02
C ASP A 155 -0.73 -1.16 -0.61
N TYR A 156 0.05 -1.64 -1.57
CA TYR A 156 0.86 -2.85 -1.43
C TYR A 156 2.33 -2.53 -1.71
N GLY A 157 3.21 -3.03 -0.84
CA GLY A 157 4.65 -2.90 -0.98
C GLY A 157 5.23 -1.52 -0.62
N PHE A 158 4.41 -0.57 -0.15
CA PHE A 158 4.86 0.78 0.21
C PHE A 158 5.39 0.86 1.64
N LEU A 159 4.64 0.31 2.60
CA LEU A 159 5.06 0.26 4.00
C LEU A 159 6.28 -0.65 4.20
N ALA A 160 6.23 -1.84 3.60
CA ALA A 160 7.31 -2.81 3.55
C ALA A 160 7.11 -3.74 2.34
N PRO A 161 8.17 -4.41 1.84
CA PRO A 161 8.02 -5.39 0.77
C PRO A 161 6.96 -6.43 1.11
N GLU A 162 6.15 -6.81 0.11
CA GLU A 162 5.17 -7.89 0.21
C GLU A 162 4.06 -7.63 1.25
N THR A 163 3.89 -6.38 1.68
CA THR A 163 2.94 -6.00 2.74
C THR A 163 1.80 -5.18 2.15
N LEU A 164 0.57 -5.63 2.40
CA LEU A 164 -0.63 -4.88 2.06
C LEU A 164 -1.00 -3.97 3.25
N GLU A 165 -1.01 -2.66 3.06
CA GLU A 165 -1.46 -1.66 4.02
C GLU A 165 -2.89 -1.22 3.69
N ILE A 166 -3.78 -1.38 4.66
CA ILE A 166 -5.16 -0.94 4.61
C ILE A 166 -5.24 0.37 5.38
N ARG A 167 -5.48 1.46 4.67
CA ARG A 167 -5.66 2.77 5.27
C ARG A 167 -6.96 2.76 6.06
N SER A 168 -7.03 3.34 7.26
CA SER A 168 -8.37 3.52 7.84
C SER A 168 -9.16 4.58 7.06
N PRO A 169 -10.47 4.50 7.11
CA PRO A 169 -11.41 5.56 6.79
C PRO A 169 -11.02 6.91 7.41
N CYS A 170 -10.75 6.94 8.72
CA CYS A 170 -10.65 8.16 9.53
C CYS A 170 -9.35 8.28 10.32
N ALA A 171 -8.30 7.53 9.98
CA ALA A 171 -6.97 7.92 10.40
C ALA A 171 -6.55 9.21 9.72
N LYS A 172 -5.42 9.74 10.17
CA LYS A 172 -4.74 10.86 9.54
C LYS A 172 -4.39 10.46 8.09
N ASN A 173 -5.01 11.13 7.11
CA ASN A 173 -4.94 10.81 5.68
C ASN A 173 -5.65 9.49 5.28
N GLY A 174 -6.67 9.12 6.04
CA GLY A 174 -7.54 8.00 5.76
C GLY A 174 -8.33 8.16 4.46
N PHE A 175 -8.95 7.07 4.02
CA PHE A 175 -9.64 7.06 2.73
C PHE A 175 -11.08 7.57 2.81
N ALA A 176 -11.79 7.48 3.93
CA ALA A 176 -13.19 7.87 3.95
C ALA A 176 -13.35 9.35 4.35
N ASN A 177 -14.07 10.09 3.52
CA ASN A 177 -14.55 11.42 3.89
C ASN A 177 -15.70 11.35 4.92
N ASP A 178 -16.32 10.17 5.09
CA ASP A 178 -17.44 9.94 6.01
C ASP A 178 -17.01 9.05 7.18
N CYS A 179 -16.80 9.70 8.32
CA CYS A 179 -16.42 9.07 9.58
C CYS A 179 -17.59 8.61 10.46
N SER A 180 -18.80 8.57 9.92
CA SER A 180 -19.98 8.05 10.64
C SER A 180 -19.99 6.52 10.78
N TRP A 181 -19.14 5.81 10.02
CA TRP A 181 -19.01 4.35 10.07
C TRP A 181 -17.95 3.93 11.10
N LEU A 182 -18.37 3.21 12.14
CA LEU A 182 -17.49 2.84 13.25
C LEU A 182 -16.53 1.69 12.92
N TYR A 183 -16.96 0.77 12.05
CA TYR A 183 -16.23 -0.45 11.74
C TYR A 183 -16.15 -0.67 10.24
N TRP A 184 -15.01 -1.23 9.82
CA TRP A 184 -14.72 -1.52 8.43
C TRP A 184 -14.20 -2.94 8.30
N GLY A 185 -14.47 -3.55 7.16
CA GLY A 185 -14.01 -4.88 6.82
C GLY A 185 -13.29 -4.84 5.48
N VAL A 186 -12.24 -5.62 5.34
CA VAL A 186 -11.54 -5.82 4.08
C VAL A 186 -11.39 -7.31 3.85
N CYS A 187 -11.74 -7.77 2.65
CA CYS A 187 -11.57 -9.15 2.23
C CYS A 187 -10.67 -9.22 1.00
N ASP A 188 -9.77 -10.20 0.97
CA ASP A 188 -8.77 -10.42 -0.09
C ASP A 188 -9.32 -11.10 -1.37
N ALA A 189 -10.62 -11.37 -1.41
CA ALA A 189 -11.32 -11.94 -2.56
C ALA A 189 -12.79 -11.48 -2.56
N PRO A 190 -13.50 -11.58 -3.71
CA PRO A 190 -14.94 -11.36 -3.78
C PRO A 190 -15.68 -12.21 -2.72
N SER A 191 -16.36 -11.52 -1.81
CA SER A 191 -17.04 -12.07 -0.63
C SER A 191 -18.57 -12.02 -0.77
N ASP A 192 -19.06 -11.67 -1.96
CA ASP A 192 -20.48 -11.63 -2.34
C ASP A 192 -21.07 -13.01 -2.65
N GLN A 193 -20.23 -14.04 -2.72
CA GLN A 193 -20.69 -15.41 -2.93
C GLN A 193 -20.95 -16.13 -1.61
N LYS A 194 -22.07 -16.85 -1.55
CA LYS A 194 -22.28 -17.97 -0.62
C LYS A 194 -21.30 -19.14 -0.88
N SER A 195 -20.16 -18.90 -1.51
CA SER A 195 -19.20 -19.95 -1.80
C SER A 195 -18.40 -20.23 -0.55
N ALA A 196 -18.05 -21.50 -0.37
CA ALA A 196 -17.15 -21.96 0.67
C ALA A 196 -15.68 -21.66 0.33
N ASP A 197 -15.40 -20.78 -0.64
CA ASP A 197 -14.04 -20.37 -0.92
C ASP A 197 -13.50 -19.53 0.24
N PRO A 198 -12.23 -19.75 0.65
CA PRO A 198 -11.66 -19.06 1.78
C PRO A 198 -11.29 -17.64 1.38
N PHE A 199 -12.27 -16.74 1.31
CA PHE A 199 -11.98 -15.32 1.44
C PHE A 199 -11.54 -15.06 2.88
N HIS A 200 -10.50 -14.26 3.06
CA HIS A 200 -10.02 -13.86 4.38
C HIS A 200 -10.46 -12.43 4.61
N CYS A 201 -11.48 -12.26 5.45
CA CYS A 201 -11.89 -10.95 5.89
C CYS A 201 -11.18 -10.55 7.18
N LYS A 202 -10.80 -9.29 7.27
CA LYS A 202 -10.22 -8.67 8.46
C LYS A 202 -10.97 -7.38 8.76
N TYR A 203 -11.19 -7.10 10.03
CA TYR A 203 -12.03 -5.99 10.47
C TYR A 203 -11.25 -5.00 11.30
N LEU A 204 -11.44 -3.71 11.05
CA LEU A 204 -10.72 -2.62 11.70
C LEU A 204 -11.70 -1.55 12.20
N GLY A 205 -11.31 -0.84 13.25
CA GLY A 205 -12.01 0.34 13.72
C GLY A 205 -11.77 1.54 12.80
N ARG A 206 -12.62 2.56 12.92
CA ARG A 206 -12.57 3.76 12.07
C ARG A 206 -11.23 4.52 12.07
N HIS A 207 -10.39 4.37 13.10
CA HIS A 207 -9.11 5.06 13.25
C HIS A 207 -7.88 4.13 13.15
N ASP A 208 -8.08 2.84 12.88
CA ASP A 208 -6.99 1.87 12.85
C ASP A 208 -6.32 1.85 11.46
N ASP A 209 -5.00 2.01 11.39
CA ASP A 209 -4.26 1.97 10.12
C ASP A 209 -3.42 0.70 10.03
N CYS A 210 -3.80 -0.23 9.15
CA CYS A 210 -3.44 -1.63 9.32
C CYS A 210 -2.75 -2.32 8.18
N SER A 211 -1.56 -2.85 8.49
CA SER A 211 -0.93 -3.89 7.68
C SER A 211 -1.69 -5.21 7.79
N TRP A 212 -1.95 -5.83 6.65
CA TRP A 212 -2.47 -7.17 6.57
C TRP A 212 -1.55 -8.14 7.33
N PRO A 213 -2.09 -9.10 8.11
CA PRO A 213 -1.26 -9.97 8.95
C PRO A 213 -0.29 -10.86 8.18
N THR A 214 -0.67 -11.24 6.96
CA THR A 214 0.10 -12.14 6.10
C THR A 214 0.72 -11.34 4.97
N LYS A 215 1.95 -11.69 4.60
CA LYS A 215 2.60 -11.15 3.42
C LYS A 215 2.09 -11.83 2.15
N PHE A 216 2.00 -11.07 1.07
CA PHE A 216 1.73 -11.59 -0.27
C PHE A 216 3.04 -11.52 -1.05
N ALA A 217 3.52 -12.65 -1.58
CA ALA A 217 4.70 -12.62 -2.43
C ALA A 217 4.43 -11.77 -3.68
N ALA A 218 5.47 -11.17 -4.27
CA ALA A 218 5.33 -10.38 -5.49
C ALA A 218 4.61 -11.17 -6.61
N GLY A 219 3.54 -10.60 -7.16
CA GLY A 219 2.68 -11.24 -8.16
C GLY A 219 1.58 -12.15 -7.60
N THR A 220 1.48 -12.27 -6.27
CA THR A 220 0.41 -13.03 -5.58
C THR A 220 -0.51 -12.14 -4.76
N GLU A 221 -0.26 -10.84 -4.74
CA GLU A 221 -1.16 -9.87 -4.13
C GLU A 221 -2.57 -9.92 -4.74
N PRO A 222 -3.62 -9.63 -3.95
CA PRO A 222 -5.00 -9.66 -4.44
C PRO A 222 -5.20 -8.72 -5.63
N ALA A 223 -5.84 -9.20 -6.69
CA ALA A 223 -6.22 -8.32 -7.82
C ALA A 223 -7.33 -7.33 -7.44
N THR A 224 -8.15 -7.69 -6.44
CA THR A 224 -9.24 -6.87 -5.92
C THR A 224 -9.36 -7.05 -4.41
N LEU A 225 -9.85 -6.03 -3.71
CA LEU A 225 -10.27 -6.11 -2.31
C LEU A 225 -11.75 -5.74 -2.19
N ASP A 226 -12.52 -6.52 -1.45
CA ASP A 226 -13.88 -6.10 -1.07
C ASP A 226 -13.80 -5.27 0.21
N ILE A 227 -14.28 -4.03 0.15
CA ILE A 227 -14.34 -3.11 1.29
C ILE A 227 -15.76 -3.06 1.81
N TRP A 228 -15.90 -3.27 3.10
CA TRP A 228 -17.16 -3.35 3.84
C TRP A 228 -17.19 -2.32 4.95
N ARG A 229 -18.40 -1.86 5.31
CA ARG A 229 -18.60 -0.86 6.38
C ARG A 229 -19.80 -1.21 7.26
N LYS A 230 -19.72 -0.81 8.52
CA LYS A 230 -20.77 -1.00 9.53
C LYS A 230 -20.80 0.18 10.49
N LYS A 231 -22.01 0.65 10.81
CA LYS A 231 -22.24 1.72 11.79
C LYS A 231 -22.06 1.21 13.21
#